data_AF-A0AA88XNV5-F1
#
_entry.id   AF-A0AA88XNV5-F1
#
_cell.length_a   1.000
_cell.length_b   1.000
_cell.length_c   1.000
_cell.angle_alpha   90.00
_cell.angle_beta   90.00
_cell.angle_gamma   90.00
#
_symmetry.space_group_name_H-M   'P 1'
#
loop_
_entity.id
_entity.type
_entity.pdbx_description
1 polymer ?
#
loop_
_entity_poly.entity_id
_entity_poly.type
_entity_poly.pdbx_seq_one_letter_code
_entity_poly.pdbx_strand_id
1 'polypeptide(L)'
;MVSLPKYSTSGMKPELLDFEDAAGEHLFIKITQSHPKLSQSMIEQITGMMLNCGSNTEILHMLQDDDFLQRRVEAASKILSESSKSCDSPDKPEADNAPGNDLYEADNAPDDDLYEAVNALDDDLYEAVEKLQPDFAPQITGMLLELSPSMKRRIVACPMELQEAVDRAMTMLVPQGEGGISDLGEMVYEVVETMYPQLAEKITGMLLELSKEELTELIRSRSRLQQKAQLAYKTLQEASSTV
;
A
#
# COMPACT_ATOMS: atom_id res chain seq x y z
N MET A 1 -5.01 -32.80 29.07
CA MET A 1 -5.57 -33.00 27.71
C MET A 1 -6.41 -31.78 27.39
N VAL A 2 -5.80 -30.76 26.79
CA VAL A 2 -6.51 -29.52 26.47
C VAL A 2 -7.04 -29.65 25.05
N SER A 3 -8.37 -29.64 24.91
CA SER A 3 -9.04 -29.73 23.61
C SER A 3 -8.81 -28.46 22.81
N LEU A 4 -8.27 -28.63 21.61
CA LEU A 4 -8.19 -27.58 20.60
C LEU A 4 -9.60 -27.27 20.05
N PRO A 5 -9.90 -26.01 19.67
CA PRO A 5 -11.11 -25.70 18.93
C PRO A 5 -11.06 -26.40 17.56
N LYS A 6 -12.09 -27.19 17.26
CA LYS A 6 -12.27 -27.79 15.93
C LYS A 6 -12.78 -26.71 14.98
N TYR A 7 -11.89 -26.15 14.17
CA TYR A 7 -12.31 -25.43 12.98
C TYR A 7 -12.82 -26.44 11.96
N SER A 8 -14.08 -26.25 11.58
CA SER A 8 -14.82 -27.10 10.66
C SER A 8 -14.13 -27.08 9.30
N THR A 9 -13.43 -28.17 8.95
CA THR A 9 -12.84 -28.38 7.63
C THR A 9 -13.95 -28.66 6.62
N SER A 10 -14.59 -27.60 6.11
CA SER A 10 -15.37 -27.69 4.89
C SER A 10 -14.44 -27.43 3.71
N GLY A 11 -13.81 -28.51 3.26
CA GLY A 11 -13.21 -28.71 1.94
C GLY A 11 -12.53 -27.51 1.27
N MET A 12 -11.23 -27.37 1.47
CA MET A 12 -10.35 -26.68 0.52
C MET A 12 -8.96 -27.33 0.53
N LYS A 13 -8.33 -27.28 -0.63
CA LYS A 13 -7.03 -27.87 -0.99
C LYS A 13 -5.93 -27.44 -0.01
N PRO A 14 -4.76 -28.11 0.05
CA PRO A 14 -3.62 -27.61 0.80
C PRO A 14 -3.07 -26.36 0.08
N GLU A 15 -3.74 -25.23 0.28
CA GLU A 15 -3.22 -23.91 -0.01
C GLU A 15 -2.10 -23.65 1.00
N LEU A 16 -0.97 -23.16 0.49
CA LEU A 16 0.13 -22.71 1.33
C LEU A 16 -0.44 -21.75 2.39
N LEU A 17 -0.22 -22.02 3.67
CA LEU A 17 -0.58 -21.07 4.72
C LEU A 17 0.03 -19.71 4.38
N ASP A 18 -0.84 -18.70 4.26
CA ASP A 18 -0.41 -17.34 4.04
C ASP A 18 0.49 -16.90 5.21
N PHE A 19 1.52 -16.09 4.91
CA PHE A 19 2.50 -15.66 5.91
C PHE A 19 1.84 -15.02 7.13
N GLU A 20 0.74 -14.31 6.92
CA GLU A 20 -0.04 -13.61 7.95
C GLU A 20 -0.70 -14.59 8.92
N ASP A 21 -1.20 -15.73 8.43
CA ASP A 21 -1.79 -16.78 9.27
C ASP A 21 -0.71 -17.47 10.12
N ALA A 22 0.41 -17.85 9.50
CA ALA A 22 1.52 -18.51 10.19
C ALA A 22 2.18 -17.57 11.23
N ALA A 23 2.36 -16.30 10.88
CA ALA A 23 2.89 -15.31 11.79
C ALA A 23 1.91 -14.98 12.91
N GLY A 24 0.60 -14.93 12.61
CA GLY A 24 -0.46 -14.68 13.56
C GLY A 24 -0.56 -15.77 14.63
N GLU A 25 -0.52 -17.03 14.24
CA GLU A 25 -0.46 -18.15 15.18
C GLU A 25 0.77 -18.07 16.09
N HIS A 26 1.93 -17.80 15.51
CA HIS A 26 3.17 -17.76 16.27
C HIS A 26 3.19 -16.58 17.26
N LEU A 27 2.70 -15.40 16.83
CA LEU A 27 2.58 -14.22 17.67
C LEU A 27 1.56 -14.46 18.80
N PHE A 28 0.41 -15.06 18.50
CA PHE A 28 -0.62 -15.40 19.48
C PHE A 28 -0.08 -16.30 20.60
N ILE A 29 0.62 -17.37 20.22
CA ILE A 29 1.24 -18.31 21.16
C ILE A 29 2.26 -17.58 22.03
N LYS A 30 3.11 -16.75 21.42
CA LYS A 30 4.19 -16.05 22.11
C LYS A 30 3.66 -15.00 23.09
N ILE A 31 2.64 -14.23 22.71
CA ILE A 31 1.97 -13.27 23.60
C ILE A 31 1.29 -14.01 24.76
N THR A 32 0.62 -15.13 24.49
CA THR A 32 -0.03 -15.95 25.53
C THR A 32 0.98 -16.47 26.56
N GLN A 33 2.18 -16.87 26.12
CA GLN A 33 3.24 -17.36 26.99
C GLN A 33 3.89 -16.24 27.81
N SER A 34 4.18 -15.10 27.20
CA SER A 34 4.85 -13.96 27.87
C SER A 34 3.91 -13.15 28.76
N HIS A 35 2.59 -13.20 28.52
CA HIS A 35 1.59 -12.39 29.22
C HIS A 35 0.41 -13.21 29.77
N PRO A 36 0.63 -14.12 30.73
CA PRO A 36 -0.42 -14.99 31.27
C PRO A 36 -1.52 -14.24 32.04
N LYS A 37 -1.34 -12.93 32.30
CA LYS A 37 -2.32 -12.06 32.97
C LYS A 37 -3.37 -11.48 32.01
N LEU A 38 -3.14 -11.53 30.70
CA LEU A 38 -4.09 -11.02 29.71
C LEU A 38 -5.18 -12.06 29.45
N SER A 39 -6.42 -11.61 29.22
CA SER A 39 -7.50 -12.50 28.82
C SER A 39 -7.32 -12.92 27.36
N GLN A 40 -7.84 -14.10 26.99
CA GLN A 40 -7.75 -14.61 25.63
C GLN A 40 -8.30 -13.62 24.59
N SER A 41 -9.45 -13.00 24.86
CA SER A 41 -10.04 -11.97 23.99
C SER A 41 -9.12 -10.76 23.80
N MET A 42 -8.39 -10.36 24.84
CA MET A 42 -7.45 -9.25 24.74
C MET A 42 -6.19 -9.63 23.95
N ILE A 43 -5.74 -10.89 24.07
CA ILE A 43 -4.62 -11.42 23.27
C ILE A 43 -5.00 -11.50 21.78
N GLU A 44 -6.22 -11.96 21.46
CA GLU A 44 -6.74 -11.98 20.08
C GLU A 44 -6.79 -10.56 19.50
N GLN A 45 -7.30 -9.59 20.25
CA GLN A 45 -7.35 -8.19 19.83
C GLN A 45 -5.96 -7.59 19.62
N ILE A 46 -5.03 -7.80 20.55
CA ILE A 46 -3.65 -7.32 20.42
C ILE A 46 -2.96 -7.98 19.23
N THR A 47 -3.13 -9.29 19.05
CA THR A 47 -2.54 -10.03 17.93
C THR A 47 -3.08 -9.51 16.60
N GLY A 48 -4.39 -9.30 16.48
CA GLY A 48 -5.01 -8.70 15.30
C GLY A 48 -4.53 -7.27 15.04
N MET A 49 -4.42 -6.44 16.08
CA MET A 49 -3.85 -5.09 15.96
C MET A 49 -2.40 -5.12 15.48
N MET A 50 -1.59 -6.06 15.96
CA MET A 50 -0.18 -6.21 15.56
C MET A 50 -0.02 -6.69 14.12
N LEU A 51 -0.85 -7.64 13.68
CA LEU A 51 -0.86 -8.11 12.30
C LEU A 51 -1.35 -7.01 11.34
N ASN A 52 -2.36 -6.24 11.75
CA ASN A 52 -2.94 -5.21 10.91
C ASN A 52 -2.10 -3.91 10.85
N CYS A 53 -1.31 -3.63 11.89
CA CYS A 53 -0.52 -2.40 11.98
C CYS A 53 1.00 -2.61 11.83
N GLY A 54 1.50 -3.85 11.78
CA GLY A 54 2.91 -4.17 11.62
C GLY A 54 3.27 -4.49 10.17
N SER A 55 4.46 -4.08 9.71
CA SER A 55 5.02 -4.59 8.45
C SER A 55 5.52 -6.03 8.63
N ASN A 56 5.67 -6.80 7.54
CA ASN A 56 6.18 -8.18 7.64
C ASN A 56 7.53 -8.26 8.35
N THR A 57 8.42 -7.30 8.10
CA THR A 57 9.71 -7.18 8.78
C THR A 57 9.54 -6.91 10.27
N GLU A 58 8.59 -6.06 10.64
CA GLU A 58 8.31 -5.76 12.03
C GLU A 58 7.65 -6.94 12.75
N ILE A 59 6.76 -7.68 12.08
CA ILE A 59 6.18 -8.93 12.58
C ILE A 59 7.29 -9.97 12.80
N LEU A 60 8.20 -10.14 11.85
CA LEU A 60 9.38 -11.00 12.03
C LEU A 60 10.27 -10.53 13.18
N HIS A 61 10.47 -9.22 13.35
CA HIS A 61 11.25 -8.67 14.45
C HIS A 61 10.57 -8.91 15.80
N MET A 62 9.25 -8.80 15.90
CA MET A 62 8.46 -9.19 17.09
C MET A 62 8.56 -10.71 17.37
N LEU A 63 8.67 -11.53 16.33
CA LEU A 63 8.89 -12.97 16.50
C LEU A 63 10.32 -13.31 16.91
N GLN A 64 11.31 -12.47 16.61
CA GLN A 64 12.72 -12.69 16.93
C GLN A 64 13.16 -12.05 18.26
N ASP A 65 12.58 -10.91 18.64
CA ASP A 65 12.96 -10.12 19.82
C ASP A 65 11.78 -10.02 20.82
N ASP A 66 11.96 -10.67 21.98
CA ASP A 66 10.97 -10.73 23.05
C ASP A 66 10.75 -9.36 23.73
N ASP A 67 11.79 -8.55 23.87
CA ASP A 67 11.71 -7.21 24.49
C ASP A 67 11.00 -6.22 23.57
N PHE A 68 11.18 -6.38 22.25
CA PHE A 68 10.47 -5.61 21.24
C PHE A 68 8.99 -5.99 21.19
N LEU A 69 8.68 -7.30 21.20
CA LEU A 69 7.32 -7.79 21.29
C LEU A 69 6.62 -7.29 22.56
N GLN A 70 7.28 -7.39 23.72
CA GLN A 70 6.78 -6.91 25.01
C GLN A 70 6.35 -5.44 24.94
N ARG A 71 7.21 -4.56 24.42
CA ARG A 71 6.92 -3.13 24.27
C ARG A 71 5.70 -2.86 23.38
N ARG A 72 5.56 -3.61 22.28
CA ARG A 72 4.43 -3.46 21.37
C ARG A 72 3.13 -4.00 21.99
N VAL A 73 3.18 -5.11 22.72
CA VAL A 73 2.02 -5.66 23.47
C VAL A 73 1.56 -4.70 24.56
N GLU A 74 2.48 -4.11 25.31
CA GLU A 74 2.17 -3.12 26.35
C GLU A 74 1.52 -1.87 25.77
N ALA A 75 2.05 -1.37 24.64
CA ALA A 75 1.46 -0.23 23.93
C ALA A 75 0.03 -0.54 23.45
N ALA A 76 -0.19 -1.71 22.84
CA ALA A 76 -1.50 -2.15 22.38
C ALA A 76 -2.50 -2.36 23.54
N SER A 77 -2.05 -2.98 24.63
CA SER A 77 -2.84 -3.17 25.85
C SER A 77 -3.25 -1.83 26.48
N LYS A 78 -2.35 -0.84 26.49
CA LYS A 78 -2.65 0.51 26.98
C LYS A 78 -3.75 1.17 26.16
N ILE A 79 -3.67 1.10 24.83
CA ILE A 79 -4.69 1.64 23.92
C ILE A 79 -6.06 0.99 24.18
N LEU A 80 -6.10 -0.35 24.31
CA LEU A 80 -7.34 -1.07 24.62
C LEU A 80 -7.91 -0.70 26.00
N SER A 81 -7.05 -0.38 26.97
CA SER A 81 -7.48 0.10 28.28
C SER A 81 -7.98 1.56 28.27
N GLU A 82 -7.43 2.41 27.40
CA GLU A 82 -7.81 3.82 27.25
C GLU A 82 -9.11 4.00 26.47
N SER A 83 -9.40 3.12 25.49
CA SER A 83 -10.70 3.06 24.80
C SER A 83 -11.88 2.76 25.73
N SER A 84 -11.64 2.35 26.98
CA SER A 84 -12.68 2.12 27.99
C SER A 84 -12.97 3.31 28.92
N LYS A 85 -12.24 4.45 28.81
CA LYS A 85 -12.28 5.55 29.80
C LYS A 85 -12.62 6.95 29.27
N SER A 86 -13.27 7.07 28.10
CA SER A 86 -13.75 8.37 27.59
C SER A 86 -15.28 8.43 27.51
N CYS A 87 -15.94 8.58 28.65
CA CYS A 87 -17.24 9.23 28.74
C CYS A 87 -17.38 9.86 30.14
N ASP A 88 -16.88 11.08 30.29
CA ASP A 88 -17.23 11.91 31.45
C ASP A 88 -17.56 13.34 30.99
N SER A 89 -18.51 13.92 31.72
CA SER A 89 -19.16 15.24 31.59
C SER A 89 -20.41 15.29 30.70
N PRO A 90 -21.39 16.17 31.01
CA PRO A 90 -22.00 16.48 32.32
C PRO A 90 -23.55 16.55 32.24
N ASP A 91 -24.21 16.59 33.42
CA ASP A 91 -25.62 16.96 33.70
C ASP A 91 -26.61 17.14 32.53
N LYS A 92 -27.59 16.22 32.43
CA LYS A 92 -28.89 16.45 31.77
C LYS A 92 -29.94 16.84 32.81
N PRO A 93 -30.73 17.91 32.62
CA PRO A 93 -32.04 18.00 33.25
C PRO A 93 -33.07 17.21 32.44
N GLU A 94 -33.89 16.46 33.16
CA GLU A 94 -35.04 15.68 32.69
C GLU A 94 -36.22 16.57 32.26
N ALA A 95 -36.89 16.15 31.19
CA ALA A 95 -38.29 16.40 30.80
C ALA A 95 -38.42 15.96 29.33
N ASP A 96 -39.43 15.28 28.81
CA ASP A 96 -40.71 14.82 29.34
C ASP A 96 -41.24 13.71 28.40
N ASN A 97 -42.12 12.89 28.96
CA ASN A 97 -42.90 11.82 28.34
C ASN A 97 -43.64 12.21 27.04
N ALA A 98 -43.72 11.27 26.09
CA ALA A 98 -45.00 10.69 25.61
C ALA A 98 -44.80 9.64 24.48
N PRO A 99 -45.76 8.72 24.29
CA PRO A 99 -45.53 7.39 23.73
C PRO A 99 -46.09 7.19 22.31
N GLY A 100 -45.52 6.19 21.63
CA GLY A 100 -46.19 5.37 20.61
C GLY A 100 -46.51 6.05 19.28
N ASN A 101 -45.82 5.63 18.22
CA ASN A 101 -46.55 5.20 17.02
C ASN A 101 -45.72 4.25 16.16
N ASP A 102 -46.42 3.22 15.74
CA ASP A 102 -46.03 2.18 14.81
C ASP A 102 -45.83 2.69 13.38
N LEU A 103 -44.90 2.01 12.70
CA LEU A 103 -44.79 1.75 11.27
C LEU A 103 -44.56 2.93 10.30
N TYR A 104 -43.67 2.63 9.34
CA TYR A 104 -43.27 3.30 8.08
C TYR A 104 -42.46 4.62 8.16
N GLU A 105 -41.12 4.53 8.08
CA GLU A 105 -40.20 5.48 7.36
C GLU A 105 -38.97 4.63 6.96
N ALA A 106 -38.68 4.30 5.70
CA ALA A 106 -38.29 5.18 4.60
C ALA A 106 -37.08 6.07 4.92
N ASP A 107 -35.96 5.47 5.35
CA ASP A 107 -34.61 6.03 5.13
C ASP A 107 -33.58 4.88 5.21
N ASN A 108 -33.35 4.23 4.05
CA ASN A 108 -32.06 3.58 3.80
C ASN A 108 -31.15 4.65 3.20
N ALA A 109 -30.63 5.55 4.04
CA ALA A 109 -29.42 6.26 3.70
C ALA A 109 -28.26 5.25 3.88
N PRO A 110 -27.53 4.86 2.82
CA PRO A 110 -26.30 4.13 3.02
C PRO A 110 -25.35 5.02 3.82
N ASP A 111 -24.73 4.47 4.87
CA ASP A 111 -23.70 5.15 5.67
C ASP A 111 -22.61 5.75 4.75
N ASP A 112 -22.71 7.07 4.52
CA ASP A 112 -21.91 7.86 3.55
C ASP A 112 -20.43 7.98 3.99
N ASP A 113 -20.17 7.89 5.31
CA ASP A 113 -18.86 8.11 5.92
C ASP A 113 -17.80 7.05 5.55
N LEU A 114 -18.20 5.84 5.16
CA LEU A 114 -17.27 4.75 4.85
C LEU A 114 -16.77 4.80 3.39
N TYR A 115 -17.60 5.28 2.46
CA TYR A 115 -17.22 5.41 1.06
C TYR A 115 -16.26 6.58 0.82
N GLU A 116 -16.42 7.67 1.56
CA GLU A 116 -15.52 8.83 1.46
C GLU A 116 -14.09 8.50 1.94
N ALA A 117 -13.96 7.74 3.04
CA ALA A 117 -12.65 7.35 3.58
C ALA A 117 -11.86 6.38 2.68
N VAL A 118 -12.54 5.49 1.95
CA VAL A 118 -11.89 4.58 0.99
C VAL A 118 -11.47 5.30 -0.28
N ASN A 119 -12.31 6.22 -0.78
CA ASN A 119 -11.97 7.04 -1.94
C ASN A 119 -10.80 7.98 -1.64
N ALA A 120 -10.76 8.57 -0.44
CA ALA A 120 -9.63 9.40 -0.01
C ALA A 120 -8.30 8.64 -0.01
N LEU A 121 -8.31 7.36 0.38
CA LEU A 121 -7.10 6.53 0.36
C LEU A 121 -6.61 6.23 -1.07
N ASP A 122 -7.55 6.02 -2.00
CA ASP A 122 -7.23 5.74 -3.40
C ASP A 122 -6.70 7.01 -4.10
N ASP A 123 -7.26 8.18 -3.78
CA ASP A 123 -6.79 9.49 -4.25
C ASP A 123 -5.40 9.82 -3.68
N ASP A 124 -5.20 9.63 -2.36
CA ASP A 124 -3.90 9.84 -1.69
C ASP A 124 -2.82 8.94 -2.30
N LEU A 125 -3.18 7.68 -2.62
CA LEU A 125 -2.29 6.74 -3.28
C LEU A 125 -1.92 7.20 -4.68
N TYR A 126 -2.89 7.65 -5.49
CA TYR A 126 -2.63 8.17 -6.83
C TYR A 126 -1.69 9.38 -6.77
N GLU A 127 -1.96 10.37 -5.91
CA GLU A 127 -1.12 11.57 -5.77
C GLU A 127 0.31 11.21 -5.35
N ALA A 128 0.44 10.23 -4.44
CA ALA A 128 1.74 9.77 -3.97
C ALA A 128 2.53 9.05 -5.08
N VAL A 129 1.87 8.21 -5.88
CA VAL A 129 2.48 7.55 -7.04
C VAL A 129 2.83 8.56 -8.13
N GLU A 130 1.95 9.52 -8.42
CA GLU A 130 2.14 10.56 -9.43
C GLU A 130 3.39 11.41 -9.16
N LYS A 131 3.69 11.70 -7.88
CA LYS A 131 4.92 12.40 -7.50
C LYS A 131 6.19 11.63 -7.84
N LEU A 132 6.15 10.29 -7.80
CA LEU A 132 7.29 9.43 -8.08
C LEU A 132 7.41 9.09 -9.56
N GLN A 133 6.29 8.75 -10.20
CA GLN A 133 6.24 8.27 -11.56
C GLN A 133 4.92 8.69 -12.25
N PRO A 134 4.78 9.96 -12.68
CA PRO A 134 3.53 10.46 -13.25
C PRO A 134 3.22 9.84 -14.60
N ASP A 135 4.26 9.50 -15.39
CA ASP A 135 4.08 8.97 -16.74
C ASP A 135 3.47 7.55 -16.72
N PHE A 136 3.63 6.82 -15.60
CA PHE A 136 3.03 5.48 -15.38
C PHE A 136 2.08 5.44 -14.18
N ALA A 137 1.69 6.60 -13.65
CA ALA A 137 0.89 6.69 -12.43
C ALA A 137 -0.45 5.95 -12.55
N PRO A 138 -1.21 6.06 -13.67
CA PRO A 138 -2.46 5.31 -13.82
C PRO A 138 -2.27 3.79 -13.76
N GLN A 139 -1.25 3.26 -14.44
CA GLN A 139 -0.98 1.82 -14.50
C GLN A 139 -0.49 1.30 -13.15
N ILE A 140 0.47 1.99 -12.53
CA ILE A 140 1.00 1.63 -11.22
C ILE A 140 -0.10 1.69 -10.17
N THR A 141 -0.86 2.79 -10.13
CA THR A 141 -1.97 2.94 -9.17
C THR A 141 -3.01 1.86 -9.39
N GLY A 142 -3.39 1.55 -10.65
CA GLY A 142 -4.29 0.44 -10.96
C GLY A 142 -3.82 -0.89 -10.36
N MET A 143 -2.53 -1.21 -10.48
CA MET A 143 -1.95 -2.41 -9.87
C MET A 143 -1.93 -2.37 -8.34
N LEU A 144 -1.67 -1.20 -7.74
CA LEU A 144 -1.66 -1.05 -6.28
C LEU A 144 -3.08 -1.02 -5.69
N LEU A 145 -4.09 -0.60 -6.46
CA LEU A 145 -5.50 -0.61 -6.07
C LEU A 145 -6.06 -2.02 -5.91
N GLU A 146 -5.46 -3.01 -6.58
CA GLU A 146 -5.79 -4.44 -6.41
C GLU A 146 -5.34 -4.99 -5.05
N LEU A 147 -4.51 -4.26 -4.30
CA LEU A 147 -4.05 -4.66 -2.97
C LEU A 147 -5.12 -4.42 -1.89
N SER A 148 -5.00 -5.15 -0.79
CA SER A 148 -5.92 -5.00 0.35
C SER A 148 -5.85 -3.56 0.93
N PRO A 149 -6.95 -3.04 1.50
CA PRO A 149 -6.98 -1.69 2.08
C PRO A 149 -5.92 -1.44 3.16
N SER A 150 -5.54 -2.47 3.93
CA SER A 150 -4.47 -2.37 4.93
C SER A 150 -3.09 -2.19 4.27
N MET A 151 -2.84 -2.87 3.16
CA MET A 151 -1.60 -2.68 2.39
C MET A 151 -1.54 -1.29 1.76
N LYS A 152 -2.64 -0.82 1.15
CA LYS A 152 -2.74 0.54 0.58
C LYS A 152 -2.45 1.62 1.63
N ARG A 153 -3.06 1.52 2.82
CA ARG A 153 -2.77 2.42 3.95
C ARG A 153 -1.30 2.43 4.35
N ARG A 154 -0.66 1.26 4.42
CA ARG A 154 0.77 1.14 4.75
C ARG A 154 1.66 1.81 3.69
N ILE A 155 1.35 1.56 2.42
CA ILE A 155 2.06 2.14 1.27
C ILE A 155 1.95 3.67 1.31
N VAL A 156 0.74 4.22 1.48
CA VAL A 156 0.51 5.68 1.54
C VAL A 156 1.18 6.30 2.77
N ALA A 157 1.18 5.61 3.92
CA ALA A 157 1.76 6.13 5.16
C ALA A 157 3.30 6.16 5.17
N CYS A 158 3.98 5.38 4.32
CA CYS A 158 5.42 5.21 4.34
C CYS A 158 6.06 5.43 2.95
N PRO A 159 6.83 6.52 2.76
CA PRO A 159 7.50 6.80 1.49
C PRO A 159 8.43 5.68 1.01
N MET A 160 9.05 4.93 1.93
CA MET A 160 9.90 3.79 1.56
C MET A 160 9.09 2.62 1.01
N GLU A 161 7.94 2.30 1.62
CA GLU A 161 7.07 1.23 1.12
C GLU A 161 6.40 1.63 -0.20
N LEU A 162 6.04 2.91 -0.35
CA LEU A 162 5.59 3.48 -1.61
C LEU A 162 6.64 3.32 -2.72
N GLN A 163 7.89 3.71 -2.46
CA GLN A 163 8.96 3.55 -3.44
C GLN A 163 9.15 2.08 -3.83
N GLU A 164 9.17 1.16 -2.85
CA GLU A 164 9.33 -0.26 -3.13
C GLU A 164 8.14 -0.84 -3.92
N ALA A 165 6.92 -0.40 -3.62
CA ALA A 165 5.72 -0.80 -4.34
C ALA A 165 5.74 -0.28 -5.79
N VAL A 166 6.15 0.97 -6.00
CA VAL A 166 6.35 1.57 -7.32
C VAL A 166 7.43 0.81 -8.09
N ASP A 167 8.58 0.51 -7.47
CA ASP A 167 9.66 -0.24 -8.12
C ASP A 167 9.19 -1.64 -8.53
N ARG A 168 8.44 -2.34 -7.65
CA ARG A 168 7.84 -3.65 -7.98
C ARG A 168 6.88 -3.54 -9.16
N ALA A 169 5.96 -2.58 -9.16
CA ALA A 169 5.04 -2.37 -10.28
C ALA A 169 5.80 -2.06 -11.58
N MET A 170 6.84 -1.22 -11.52
CA MET A 170 7.71 -0.92 -12.67
C MET A 170 8.42 -2.16 -13.20
N THR A 171 8.77 -3.14 -12.36
CA THR A 171 9.35 -4.38 -12.88
C THR A 171 8.37 -5.25 -13.68
N MET A 172 7.07 -5.14 -13.39
CA MET A 172 6.02 -5.82 -14.12
C MET A 172 5.63 -5.09 -15.41
N LEU A 173 5.64 -3.75 -15.39
CA LEU A 173 5.34 -2.92 -16.57
C LEU A 173 6.50 -2.91 -17.58
N VAL A 174 7.74 -2.81 -17.10
CA VAL A 174 8.91 -2.74 -17.98
C VAL A 174 9.35 -4.16 -18.36
N PRO A 175 9.39 -4.52 -19.66
CA PRO A 175 9.76 -5.85 -20.12
C PRO A 175 11.15 -6.27 -19.62
N GLN A 176 11.21 -7.30 -18.78
CA GLN A 176 12.46 -7.82 -18.21
C GLN A 176 13.15 -8.88 -19.09
N GLY A 177 12.58 -9.23 -20.25
CA GLY A 177 12.94 -10.39 -21.07
C GLY A 177 12.88 -10.12 -22.56
N GLU A 178 12.45 -11.08 -23.39
CA GLU A 178 12.38 -10.99 -24.88
C GLU A 178 11.46 -9.89 -25.46
N GLY A 179 10.91 -9.00 -24.63
CA GLY A 179 10.23 -7.79 -25.10
C GLY A 179 11.13 -7.00 -26.05
N GLY A 180 10.57 -6.57 -27.17
CA GLY A 180 11.34 -5.96 -28.24
C GLY A 180 11.91 -4.61 -27.81
N ILE A 181 12.98 -4.17 -28.47
CA ILE A 181 13.40 -2.74 -28.43
C ILE A 181 12.24 -1.84 -28.86
N SER A 182 11.30 -2.36 -29.67
CA SER A 182 10.05 -1.70 -30.04
C SER A 182 9.20 -1.31 -28.84
N ASP A 183 8.99 -2.20 -27.88
CA ASP A 183 8.13 -1.96 -26.71
C ASP A 183 8.77 -0.92 -25.77
N LEU A 184 10.10 -0.99 -25.63
CA LEU A 184 10.88 0.02 -24.91
C LEU A 184 10.87 1.37 -25.63
N GLY A 185 10.88 1.36 -26.96
CA GLY A 185 10.81 2.56 -27.79
C GLY A 185 9.51 3.31 -27.63
N GLU A 186 8.38 2.59 -27.57
CA GLU A 186 7.06 3.19 -27.33
C GLU A 186 6.99 3.84 -25.95
N MET A 187 7.41 3.14 -24.89
CA MET A 187 7.46 3.71 -23.54
C MET A 187 8.39 4.93 -23.44
N VAL A 188 9.57 4.89 -24.08
CA VAL A 188 10.47 6.05 -24.12
C VAL A 188 9.82 7.21 -24.89
N TYR A 189 9.14 6.92 -26.00
CA TYR A 189 8.45 7.93 -26.78
C TYR A 189 7.37 8.64 -25.97
N GLU A 190 6.50 7.90 -25.27
CA GLU A 190 5.42 8.48 -24.46
C GLU A 190 5.96 9.47 -23.42
N VAL A 191 7.04 9.10 -22.73
CA VAL A 191 7.66 9.97 -21.72
C VAL A 191 8.34 11.18 -22.38
N VAL A 192 9.06 10.97 -23.49
CA VAL A 192 9.77 12.05 -24.18
C VAL A 192 8.80 13.02 -24.86
N GLU A 193 7.69 12.53 -25.42
CA GLU A 193 6.65 13.33 -26.06
C GLU A 193 6.03 14.34 -25.09
N THR A 194 5.83 13.91 -23.85
CA THR A 194 5.34 14.78 -22.76
C THR A 194 6.29 15.95 -22.49
N MET A 195 7.60 15.78 -22.70
CA MET A 195 8.62 16.80 -22.43
C MET A 195 9.02 17.63 -23.66
N TYR A 196 9.13 16.99 -24.82
CA TYR A 196 9.66 17.55 -26.06
C TYR A 196 8.77 17.17 -27.25
N PRO A 197 7.50 17.59 -27.29
CA PRO A 197 6.51 17.08 -28.24
C PRO A 197 6.93 17.28 -29.72
N GLN A 198 7.63 18.37 -30.03
CA GLN A 198 8.07 18.65 -31.41
C GLN A 198 9.32 17.87 -31.85
N LEU A 199 10.07 17.31 -30.90
CA LEU A 199 11.33 16.60 -31.16
C LEU A 199 11.31 15.17 -30.63
N ALA A 200 10.15 14.69 -30.19
CA ALA A 200 9.98 13.41 -29.53
C ALA A 200 10.51 12.26 -30.38
N GLU A 201 10.18 12.24 -31.67
CA GLU A 201 10.64 11.22 -32.61
C GLU A 201 12.17 11.20 -32.74
N LYS A 202 12.81 12.36 -32.88
CA LYS A 202 14.27 12.46 -33.03
C LYS A 202 15.02 12.13 -31.74
N ILE A 203 14.55 12.66 -30.62
CA ILE A 203 15.15 12.41 -29.30
C ILE A 203 15.00 10.92 -28.96
N THR A 204 13.81 10.36 -29.15
CA THR A 204 13.57 8.93 -28.93
C THR A 204 14.45 8.09 -29.84
N GLY A 205 14.58 8.44 -31.12
CA GLY A 205 15.50 7.76 -32.05
C GLY A 205 16.94 7.75 -31.54
N MET A 206 17.44 8.89 -31.05
CA MET A 206 18.79 8.97 -30.46
C MET A 206 18.93 8.16 -29.16
N LEU A 207 17.88 8.10 -28.33
CA LEU A 207 17.90 7.30 -27.10
C LEU A 207 17.83 5.80 -27.40
N LEU A 208 17.11 5.40 -28.46
CA LEU A 208 16.99 4.01 -28.89
C LEU A 208 18.29 3.41 -29.46
N GLU A 209 19.31 4.23 -29.70
CA GLU A 209 20.67 3.76 -30.01
C GLU A 209 21.41 3.19 -28.78
N LEU A 210 20.88 3.42 -27.57
CA LEU A 210 21.43 2.87 -26.33
C LEU A 210 21.16 1.36 -26.21
N SER A 211 21.91 0.70 -25.31
CA SER A 211 21.66 -0.71 -25.05
C SER A 211 20.27 -0.92 -24.43
N LYS A 212 19.72 -2.11 -24.62
CA LYS A 212 18.42 -2.48 -24.03
C LYS A 212 18.42 -2.33 -22.50
N GLU A 213 19.51 -2.71 -21.86
CA GLU A 213 19.70 -2.61 -20.41
C GLU A 213 19.69 -1.14 -19.97
N GLU A 214 20.38 -0.28 -20.71
CA GLU A 214 20.39 1.17 -20.45
C GLU A 214 19.00 1.79 -20.64
N LEU A 215 18.27 1.43 -21.71
CA LEU A 215 16.91 1.89 -21.94
C LEU A 215 15.96 1.47 -20.82
N THR A 216 16.09 0.22 -20.36
CA THR A 216 15.31 -0.32 -19.24
C THR A 216 15.56 0.47 -17.95
N GLU A 217 16.84 0.78 -17.66
CA GLU A 217 17.24 1.63 -16.53
C GLU A 217 16.70 3.06 -16.65
N LEU A 218 16.67 3.62 -17.86
CA LEU A 218 16.15 4.97 -18.10
C LEU A 218 14.64 5.05 -17.84
N ILE A 219 13.85 4.08 -18.31
CA ILE A 219 12.39 4.06 -18.07
C ILE A 219 12.08 3.94 -16.57
N ARG A 220 12.89 3.19 -15.81
CA ARG A 220 12.73 3.11 -14.35
C ARG A 220 13.09 4.39 -13.61
N SER A 221 13.93 5.24 -14.21
CA SER A 221 14.41 6.46 -13.57
C SER A 221 14.12 7.69 -14.41
N ARG A 222 12.99 8.34 -14.11
CA ARG A 222 12.56 9.58 -14.77
C ARG A 222 13.67 10.61 -14.84
N SER A 223 14.36 10.88 -13.73
CA SER A 223 15.47 11.84 -13.68
C SER A 223 16.60 11.51 -14.69
N ARG A 224 16.96 10.23 -14.83
CA ARG A 224 17.99 9.81 -15.79
C ARG A 224 17.51 9.94 -17.23
N LEU A 225 16.27 9.55 -17.52
CA LEU A 225 15.66 9.72 -18.83
C LEU A 225 15.58 11.20 -19.22
N GLN A 226 15.15 12.07 -18.30
CA GLN A 226 15.12 13.51 -18.49
C GLN A 226 16.50 14.10 -18.82
N GLN A 227 17.54 13.70 -18.08
CA GLN A 227 18.91 14.15 -18.34
C GLN A 227 19.42 13.72 -19.73
N LYS A 228 19.16 12.46 -20.11
CA LYS A 228 19.57 11.94 -21.42
C LYS A 228 18.78 12.58 -22.57
N ALA A 229 17.48 12.77 -22.40
CA ALA A 229 16.64 13.48 -23.36
C ALA A 229 17.09 14.93 -23.54
N GLN A 230 17.44 15.62 -22.44
CA GLN A 230 17.99 16.97 -22.51
C GLN A 230 19.34 17.03 -23.24
N LEU A 231 20.21 16.03 -23.03
CA LEU A 231 21.47 15.93 -23.76
C LEU A 231 21.24 15.77 -25.26
N ALA A 232 20.36 14.83 -25.66
CA ALA A 232 19.97 14.63 -27.05
C ALA A 232 19.38 15.90 -27.66
N TYR A 233 18.51 16.61 -26.93
CA TYR A 233 17.95 17.88 -27.35
C TYR A 233 19.03 18.95 -27.61
N LYS A 234 20.03 19.07 -26.73
CA LYS A 234 21.16 20.00 -26.94
C LYS A 234 21.96 19.65 -28.19
N THR A 235 22.28 18.37 -28.38
CA THR A 235 22.98 17.89 -29.58
C THR A 235 22.20 18.21 -30.86
N LEU A 236 20.87 18.05 -30.84
CA LEU A 236 20.02 18.41 -31.99
C LEU A 236 20.00 19.92 -32.28
N GLN A 237 19.99 20.76 -31.24
CA GLN A 237 20.09 22.22 -31.41
C GLN A 237 21.44 22.65 -31.98
N GLU A 238 22.53 22.04 -31.49
CA GLU A 238 23.87 22.32 -32.00
C GLU A 238 23.98 21.91 -33.47
N ALA A 239 23.53 20.70 -33.83
CA ALA A 239 23.56 20.20 -35.20
C ALA A 239 22.67 20.99 -36.19
N SER A 240 21.60 21.63 -35.69
CA SER A 240 20.74 22.50 -36.50
C SER A 240 21.23 23.95 -36.59
N SER A 241 22.15 24.37 -35.71
CA SER A 241 22.74 25.71 -35.71
C SER A 241 24.02 25.82 -36.55
N THR A 242 24.58 24.70 -37.00
CA THR A 242 25.80 24.65 -37.84
C THR A 242 25.54 24.66 -39.35
N VAL A 243 24.34 25.04 -39.79
CA VAL A 243 23.95 25.12 -41.22
C VAL A 243 23.68 26.56 -41.62
#